data_AF-A0A480A1A9-F1
#
_entry.id   AF-A0A480A1A9-F1
#
_cell.length_a   1.000
_cell.length_b   1.000
_cell.length_c   1.000
_cell.angle_alpha   90.00
_cell.angle_beta   90.00
_cell.angle_gamma   90.00
#
_symmetry.space_group_name_H-M   'P 1'
#
loop_
_entity.id
_entity.type
_entity.pdbx_description
1 polymer ?
#
loop_
_entity_poly.entity_id
_entity_poly.type
_entity_poly.pdbx_seq_one_letter_code
_entity_poly.pdbx_strand_id
1 'polypeptide(L)' 'MRESVIYQEILEEGKAEGKAEGKAEKARNVAINLLRIGMSLPQIAQVTELSIEQVEEIQKSIQGS' A
#
# COMPACT_ATOMS: atom_id res chain seq x y z
N MET A 1 -14.23 -8.19 -37.92
CA MET A 1 -13.03 -8.01 -37.06
C MET A 1 -13.51 -7.34 -35.78
N ARG A 2 -13.84 -8.04 -34.69
CA ARG A 2 -12.93 -8.61 -33.67
C ARG A 2 -11.91 -7.63 -33.05
N GLU A 3 -12.25 -6.35 -32.90
CA GLU A 3 -11.32 -5.38 -32.29
C GLU A 3 -11.92 -4.42 -31.24
N SER A 4 -13.11 -4.69 -30.67
CA SER A 4 -13.78 -3.70 -29.81
C SER A 4 -14.21 -4.16 -28.41
N VAL A 5 -13.74 -5.32 -27.94
CA VAL A 5 -14.02 -5.79 -26.55
C VAL A 5 -12.74 -5.82 -25.72
N ILE A 6 -11.64 -6.24 -26.33
CA ILE A 6 -10.32 -6.38 -25.68
C ILE A 6 -9.78 -5.02 -25.19
N TYR A 7 -10.03 -3.92 -25.92
CA TYR A 7 -9.54 -2.59 -25.53
C TYR A 7 -10.24 -2.00 -24.29
N GLN A 8 -11.50 -2.40 -24.04
CA GLN A 8 -12.26 -1.96 -22.87
C GLN A 8 -11.84 -2.77 -21.63
N GLU A 9 -11.57 -4.06 -21.79
CA GLU A 9 -11.06 -4.91 -20.71
C GLU A 9 -9.69 -4.46 -20.23
N ILE A 10 -8.74 -4.15 -21.14
CA ILE A 10 -7.38 -3.70 -20.75
C ILE A 10 -7.41 -2.35 -20.00
N LEU A 11 -8.29 -1.42 -20.37
CA LEU A 11 -8.43 -0.13 -19.68
C LEU A 11 -9.07 -0.27 -18.30
N GLU A 12 -10.01 -1.20 -18.12
CA GLU A 12 -10.62 -1.50 -16.83
C GLU A 12 -9.62 -2.22 -15.92
N GLU A 13 -8.88 -3.22 -16.43
CA GLU A 13 -7.83 -3.95 -15.69
C GLU A 13 -6.69 -3.02 -15.26
N GLY A 14 -6.13 -2.21 -16.16
CA GLY A 14 -5.01 -1.31 -15.84
C GLY A 14 -5.38 -0.21 -14.83
N LYS A 15 -6.66 0.20 -14.76
CA LYS A 15 -7.15 1.19 -13.80
C LYS A 15 -7.48 0.56 -12.44
N ALA A 16 -7.87 -0.71 -12.41
CA ALA A 16 -8.07 -1.47 -11.19
C ALA A 16 -6.71 -1.82 -10.54
N GLU A 17 -5.75 -2.30 -11.33
CA GLU A 17 -4.39 -2.64 -10.86
C GLU A 17 -3.64 -1.39 -10.37
N GLY A 18 -3.61 -0.30 -11.15
CA GLY A 18 -2.91 0.93 -10.74
C GLY A 18 -3.51 1.61 -9.50
N LYS A 19 -4.81 1.39 -9.21
CA LYS A 19 -5.47 1.93 -8.01
C LYS A 19 -5.30 1.01 -6.80
N ALA A 20 -5.12 -0.30 -7.00
CA ALA A 20 -4.83 -1.26 -5.94
C ALA A 20 -3.36 -1.18 -5.50
N GLU A 21 -2.41 -1.18 -6.45
CA GLU A 21 -0.98 -1.01 -6.16
C GLU A 21 -0.71 0.34 -5.47
N GLY A 22 -1.30 1.42 -5.99
CA GLY A 22 -1.15 2.75 -5.40
C GLY A 22 -1.77 2.89 -3.99
N LYS A 23 -2.72 2.03 -3.61
CA LYS A 23 -3.29 2.02 -2.25
C LYS A 23 -2.40 1.25 -1.28
N ALA A 24 -1.90 0.08 -1.68
CA ALA A 24 -1.03 -0.74 -0.84
C ALA A 24 0.33 -0.05 -0.60
N GLU A 25 0.94 0.53 -1.65
CA GLU A 25 2.18 1.30 -1.50
C GLU A 25 1.99 2.55 -0.62
N LYS A 26 0.83 3.23 -0.74
CA LYS A 26 0.52 4.36 0.13
C LYS A 26 0.40 3.96 1.58
N ALA A 27 -0.28 2.87 1.92
CA ALA A 27 -0.42 2.42 3.30
C ALA A 27 0.95 2.14 3.94
N ARG A 28 1.85 1.47 3.20
CA ARG A 28 3.23 1.19 3.65
C ARG A 28 4.05 2.47 3.81
N ASN A 29 4.03 3.37 2.83
CA ASN A 29 4.77 4.63 2.89
C ASN A 29 4.25 5.55 4.01
N VAL A 30 2.94 5.57 4.24
CA VAL A 30 2.34 6.28 5.38
C VAL A 30 2.83 5.66 6.68
N ALA A 31 2.80 4.33 6.84
CA ALA A 31 3.32 3.66 8.04
C ALA A 31 4.79 4.00 8.31
N ILE A 32 5.65 4.01 7.28
CA ILE A 32 7.06 4.41 7.40
C ILE A 32 7.17 5.86 7.89
N ASN A 33 6.42 6.79 7.30
CA ASN A 33 6.45 8.19 7.71
C ASN A 33 5.98 8.37 9.15
N LEU A 34 4.92 7.64 9.57
CA LEU A 34 4.41 7.67 10.93
C LEU A 34 5.41 7.08 11.95
N LEU A 35 6.15 6.02 11.57
CA LEU A 35 7.24 5.48 12.39
C LEU A 35 8.38 6.50 12.56
N ARG A 36 8.73 7.24 11.51
CA ARG A 36 9.82 8.24 11.54
C ARG A 36 9.48 9.45 12.41
N ILE A 37 8.22 9.82 12.53
CA ILE A 37 7.76 10.89 13.45
C ILE A 37 7.59 10.40 14.89
N GLY A 38 7.87 9.11 15.17
CA GLY A 38 7.81 8.54 16.53
C GLY A 38 6.41 8.11 16.99
N MET A 39 5.48 7.87 16.06
CA MET A 39 4.15 7.36 16.41
C MET A 39 4.24 5.89 16.89
N SER A 40 3.34 5.50 17.79
CA SER A 40 3.31 4.13 18.33
C SER A 40 2.76 3.11 17.32
N LEU A 41 3.25 1.88 17.37
CA LEU A 41 2.82 0.78 16.47
C LEU A 41 1.30 0.57 16.43
N PRO A 42 0.56 0.57 17.57
CA PRO A 42 -0.90 0.36 17.56
C PRO A 42 -1.65 1.51 16.87
N GLN A 43 -1.17 2.75 17.01
CA GLN A 43 -1.78 3.91 16.36
C GLN A 43 -1.55 3.88 14.86
N ILE A 44 -0.35 3.46 14.43
CA ILE A 44 -0.02 3.32 13.02
C ILE A 44 -0.92 2.26 12.39
N ALA A 45 -1.03 1.09 13.01
CA ALA A 45 -1.92 0.00 12.58
C ALA A 45 -3.37 0.48 12.40
N GLN A 46 -3.88 1.29 13.33
CA GLN A 46 -5.22 1.87 13.24
C GLN A 46 -5.39 2.86 12.07
N VAL A 47 -4.37 3.69 11.81
CA VAL A 47 -4.43 4.74 10.77
C VAL A 47 -4.20 4.17 9.37
N THR A 48 -3.34 3.17 9.23
CA THR A 48 -2.98 2.57 7.94
C THR A 48 -3.77 1.32 7.61
N GLU A 49 -4.65 0.89 8.53
CA GLU A 49 -5.41 -0.37 8.46
C GLU A 49 -4.51 -1.61 8.30
N LEU A 50 -3.24 -1.49 8.73
CA LEU A 50 -2.27 -2.59 8.76
C LEU A 50 -2.35 -3.33 10.10
N SER A 51 -1.94 -4.59 10.13
CA SER A 51 -1.76 -5.30 11.41
C SER A 51 -0.53 -4.77 12.15
N ILE A 52 -0.51 -4.90 13.48
CA ILE A 52 0.64 -4.51 14.29
C ILE A 52 1.91 -5.26 13.83
N GLU A 53 1.77 -6.54 13.48
CA GLU A 53 2.86 -7.37 12.93
C GLU A 53 3.43 -6.79 11.64
N GLN A 54 2.57 -6.33 10.71
CA GLN A 54 3.01 -5.69 9.47
C GLN A 54 3.74 -4.37 9.75
N VAL A 55 3.28 -3.58 10.71
CA VAL A 55 3.96 -2.33 11.10
C VAL A 55 5.31 -2.63 11.75
N GLU A 56 5.42 -3.69 12.56
CA GLU A 56 6.70 -4.15 13.13
C GLU A 56 7.68 -4.62 12.05
N GLU A 57 7.23 -5.38 11.05
CA GLU A 57 8.08 -5.77 9.92
C GLU A 57 8.58 -4.55 9.16
N ILE A 58 7.71 -3.58 8.92
CA ILE A 58 8.09 -2.30 8.29
C ILE A 58 9.15 -1.60 9.15
N GLN A 59 8.95 -1.50 10.46
CA GLN A 59 9.90 -0.90 11.40
C GLN A 59 11.27 -1.59 11.37
N LYS A 60 11.29 -2.92 11.38
CA LYS A 60 12.54 -3.71 11.28
C LYS A 60 13.24 -3.45 9.95
N SER A 61 12.48 -3.35 8.85
CA SER A 61 13.04 -3.09 7.52
C SER A 61 13.71 -1.71 7.38
N ILE A 62 13.26 -0.70 8.14
CA ILE A 62 13.83 0.66 8.12
C ILE A 62 14.95 0.88 9.15
N GLN A 63 15.00 0.10 10.24
CA GLN A 63 16.07 0.17 11.24
C GLN A 63 17.29 -0.69 10.89
N GLY A 64 17.14 -1.63 9.95
CA GLY A 64 18.19 -2.55 9.52
C GLY A 64 19.03 -2.12 8.31
N SER A 65 18.99 -0.84 7.90
CA SER A 65 19.81 -0.28 6.79
C SER A 65 20.64 0.91 7.24
#